data_AF-A0A847XNR0-F1
#
_entry.id   AF-A0A847XNR0-F1
#
_cell.length_a   1.000
_cell.length_b   1.000
_cell.length_c   1.000
_cell.angle_alpha   90.00
_cell.angle_beta   90.00
_cell.angle_gamma   90.00
#
_symmetry.space_group_name_H-M   'P 1'
#
loop_
_entity.id
_entity.type
_entity.pdbx_description
1 polymer ?
#
loop_
_entity_poly.entity_id
_entity_poly.type
_entity_poly.pdbx_seq_one_letter_code
_entity_poly.pdbx_strand_id
1 'polypeptide(L)'
;MLKKRSIFLYPLSFLYGLVIEIRNFLFNAKIFKSVEFKIPVICVGNISAGGTGKTPHTEYLAGLLREKFKVAVLSRGYKRKSSGFILADETKTVN
;
A
#
# COMPACT_ATOMS: atom_id res chain seq x y z
N MET A 1 13.09 -15.87 20.73
CA MET A 1 14.55 -16.03 20.63
C MET A 1 15.05 -15.27 19.40
N LEU A 2 15.47 -14.01 19.57
CA LEU A 2 15.98 -13.19 18.46
C LEU A 2 17.23 -13.86 17.88
N LYS A 3 17.17 -14.27 16.61
CA LYS A 3 18.27 -14.95 15.93
C LYS A 3 19.47 -13.98 15.92
N LYS A 4 20.60 -14.36 16.52
CA LYS A 4 21.83 -13.56 16.78
C LYS A 4 22.31 -12.68 15.60
N ARG A 5 21.91 -13.00 14.36
CA ARG A 5 22.16 -12.24 13.13
C ARG A 5 21.36 -10.94 12.98
N SER A 6 20.19 -10.79 13.63
CA SER A 6 19.32 -9.62 13.45
C SER A 6 19.70 -8.41 14.32
N ILE A 7 20.56 -8.61 15.32
CA ILE A 7 21.00 -7.52 16.23
C ILE A 7 21.73 -6.41 15.47
N PHE A 8 22.50 -6.75 14.43
CA PHE A 8 23.17 -5.74 13.59
C PHE A 8 22.20 -4.88 12.79
N LEU A 9 20.97 -5.34 12.54
CA LEU A 9 19.95 -4.57 11.84
C LEU A 9 19.14 -3.67 12.79
N TYR A 10 19.33 -3.80 14.11
CA TYR A 10 18.55 -3.06 15.10
C TYR A 10 18.79 -1.54 15.03
N PRO A 11 20.04 -1.03 14.90
CA PRO A 11 20.26 0.41 14.72
C PRO A 11 19.59 0.94 13.45
N LEU A 12 19.65 0.17 12.36
CA LEU A 12 19.00 0.53 11.10
C LEU A 12 17.47 0.50 11.21
N SER A 13 16.91 -0.46 11.94
CA SER A 13 15.48 -0.54 12.23
C SER A 13 15.00 0.64 13.08
N PHE A 14 15.78 1.07 14.07
CA PHE A 14 15.47 2.23 14.88
C PHE A 14 15.44 3.50 14.01
N LEU A 15 16.47 3.70 13.18
CA LEU A 15 16.52 4.84 12.26
C LEU A 15 15.36 4.82 11.27
N TYR A 16 15.03 3.66 10.70
CA TYR A 16 13.84 3.50 9.84
C TYR A 16 12.55 3.86 10.58
N GLY A 17 12.39 3.38 11.82
CA GLY A 17 11.25 3.70 12.68
C GLY A 17 11.11 5.21 12.90
N LEU A 18 12.21 5.87 13.30
CA LEU A 18 12.24 7.32 13.54
C LEU A 18 11.83 8.11 12.29
N VAL A 19 12.33 7.74 11.10
CA VAL A 19 11.94 8.39 9.84
C VAL A 19 10.44 8.22 9.54
N ILE A 20 9.89 7.03 9.79
CA ILE A 20 8.47 6.75 9.59
C ILE A 20 7.59 7.53 10.59
N GLU A 21 8.01 7.61 11.85
CA GLU A 21 7.33 8.40 12.89
C GLU A 21 7.28 9.88 12.53
N ILE A 22 8.43 10.46 12.14
CA ILE A 22 8.48 11.86 11.67
C ILE A 22 7.56 12.04 10.46
N ARG A 23 7.59 11.15 9.46
CA ARG A 23 6.71 11.21 8.30
C ARG A 23 5.23 11.23 8.72
N ASN A 24 4.83 10.31 9.60
CA ASN A 24 3.46 10.21 10.08
C ASN A 24 3.04 11.45 10.87
N PHE A 25 3.93 11.98 11.71
CA PHE A 25 3.71 13.23 12.43
C PHE A 25 3.44 14.40 11.46
N LEU A 26 4.22 14.54 10.39
CA LEU A 26 4.03 15.58 9.38
C LEU A 26 2.70 15.45 8.62
N PHE A 27 2.22 14.23 8.37
CA PHE A 27 0.87 14.01 7.83
C PHE A 27 -0.23 14.37 8.84
N ASN A 28 -0.09 13.94 10.10
CA ASN A 28 -1.06 14.24 11.16
C ASN A 28 -1.16 15.74 11.45
N ALA A 29 -0.02 16.44 11.41
CA ALA A 29 0.06 17.89 11.54
C ALA A 29 -0.42 18.66 10.28
N LYS A 30 -0.89 17.95 9.24
CA LYS A 30 -1.33 18.52 7.95
C LYS A 30 -0.26 19.35 7.23
N ILE A 31 1.02 19.13 7.54
CA ILE A 31 2.15 19.77 6.86
C ILE A 31 2.31 19.17 5.46
N PHE A 32 2.18 17.85 5.34
CA PHE A 32 2.09 17.19 4.04
C PHE A 32 0.68 17.26 3.47
N LYS A 33 0.60 17.53 2.16
CA LYS A 33 -0.66 17.61 1.43
C LYS A 33 -1.29 16.21 1.33
N SER A 34 -2.56 16.13 1.72
CA SER A 34 -3.43 14.98 1.47
C SER A 34 -4.42 15.33 0.37
N VAL A 35 -4.77 14.35 -0.46
CA VAL A 35 -5.77 14.51 -1.52
C VAL A 35 -7.05 13.80 -1.09
N GLU A 36 -8.17 14.49 -1.15
CA GLU A 36 -9.49 13.94 -0.90
C GLU A 36 -10.25 13.78 -2.21
N PHE A 37 -11.05 12.71 -2.30
CA PHE A 37 -11.85 12.40 -3.48
C PHE A 37 -13.32 12.49 -3.13
N LYS A 38 -14.16 12.87 -4.10
CA LYS A 38 -15.62 12.92 -3.95
C LYS A 38 -16.29 11.54 -3.94
N ILE A 39 -15.52 10.48 -4.19
CA ILE A 39 -15.97 9.09 -4.19
C ILE A 39 -15.48 8.39 -2.91
N PRO A 40 -16.23 7.40 -2.39
CA PRO A 40 -15.74 6.57 -1.29
C PRO A 40 -14.46 5.84 -1.69
N VAL A 41 -13.43 5.89 -0.83
CA VAL A 41 -12.15 5.21 -1.03
C VAL A 41 -11.89 4.28 0.15
N ILE A 42 -11.54 3.03 -0.13
CA ILE A 42 -11.13 2.05 0.88
C ILE A 42 -9.67 1.69 0.64
N CYS A 43 -8.82 1.94 1.64
CA CYS A 43 -7.41 1.57 1.59
C CYS A 43 -7.18 0.21 2.25
N VAL A 44 -6.75 -0.79 1.45
CA VAL A 44 -6.36 -2.12 1.97
C VAL A 44 -4.84 -2.18 2.11
N GLY A 45 -4.35 -2.33 3.35
CA GLY A 45 -2.92 -2.27 3.69
C GLY A 45 -2.47 -3.30 4.72
N ASN A 46 -1.18 -3.28 5.04
CA ASN A 46 -0.57 -4.06 6.13
C ASN A 46 0.62 -3.29 6.71
N ILE A 47 0.94 -3.55 7.97
CA ILE A 47 2.12 -3.07 8.70
C ILE A 47 3.39 -3.86 8.32
N SER A 48 3.27 -5.16 8.01
CA SER A 48 4.42 -6.01 7.67
C SER A 48 4.69 -6.13 6.16
N ALA A 49 5.98 -6.24 5.81
CA ALA A 49 6.39 -6.63 4.46
C ALA A 49 6.17 -8.13 4.23
N GLY A 50 5.76 -8.51 3.02
CA GLY A 50 5.54 -9.91 2.63
C GLY A 50 4.12 -10.24 2.15
N GLY A 51 3.87 -11.54 1.92
CA GLY A 51 2.59 -12.08 1.49
C GLY A 51 1.60 -12.14 2.64
N THR A 52 0.86 -11.04 2.84
CA THR A 52 0.01 -10.85 4.03
C THR A 52 -1.47 -10.86 3.70
N GLY A 53 -1.86 -11.60 2.66
CA GLY A 53 -3.25 -11.76 2.25
C GLY A 53 -3.94 -10.50 1.68
N LYS A 54 -3.22 -9.40 1.46
CA LYS A 54 -3.80 -8.14 0.94
C LYS A 54 -4.55 -8.35 -0.39
N THR A 55 -3.98 -9.11 -1.32
CA THR A 55 -4.58 -9.34 -2.63
C THR A 55 -5.89 -10.16 -2.54
N PRO A 56 -5.91 -11.37 -1.94
CA PRO A 56 -7.17 -12.09 -1.73
C PRO A 56 -8.22 -11.29 -0.96
N HIS A 57 -7.81 -10.52 0.05
CA HIS A 57 -8.73 -9.70 0.83
C HIS A 57 -9.31 -8.53 0.01
N THR A 58 -8.51 -7.92 -0.87
CA THR A 58 -8.96 -6.86 -1.78
C THR A 58 -9.96 -7.40 -2.80
N GLU A 59 -9.70 -8.59 -3.35
CA GLU A 59 -10.61 -9.26 -4.30
C GLU A 59 -11.94 -9.61 -3.63
N TYR A 60 -11.89 -10.16 -2.41
CA TYR A 60 -13.09 -10.45 -1.62
C TYR A 60 -13.93 -9.19 -1.37
N LEU A 61 -13.30 -8.10 -0.89
CA LEU A 61 -13.98 -6.84 -0.63
C LEU A 61 -14.58 -6.24 -1.91
N ALA A 62 -13.83 -6.29 -3.02
CA ALA A 62 -14.34 -5.84 -4.32
C ALA A 62 -15.56 -6.66 -4.76
N GLY A 63 -15.55 -7.98 -4.56
CA GLY A 63 -16.69 -8.86 -4.83
C GLY A 63 -17.94 -8.44 -4.06
N LEU A 64 -17.81 -8.24 -2.74
CA LEU A 64 -18.94 -7.82 -1.89
C LEU A 64 -19.54 -6.47 -2.29
N LEU A 65 -18.70 -5.53 -2.75
CA LEU A 65 -19.14 -4.18 -3.07
C LEU A 65 -19.68 -4.02 -4.49
N ARG A 66 -19.29 -4.91 -5.42
CA ARG A 66 -19.70 -4.83 -6.84
C ARG A 66 -21.21 -4.98 -7.04
N GLU A 67 -21.92 -5.64 -6.13
CA GLU A 67 -23.38 -5.75 -6.19
C GLU A 67 -24.10 -4.42 -5.99
N LYS A 68 -23.46 -3.47 -5.29
CA LYS A 68 -24.07 -2.18 -4.89
C LYS A 68 -23.37 -0.96 -5.49
N PHE A 69 -22.11 -1.10 -5.90
CA PHE A 69 -21.26 0.00 -6.35
C PHE A 69 -20.50 -0.35 -7.63
N LYS A 70 -20.18 0.68 -8.43
CA LYS A 70 -19.16 0.56 -9.48
C LYS A 70 -17.79 0.60 -8.83
N VAL A 71 -17.18 -0.57 -8.66
CA VAL A 71 -15.89 -0.73 -7.96
C VAL A 71 -14.73 -0.68 -8.94
N ALA A 72 -13.70 0.11 -8.61
CA ALA A 72 -12.40 0.08 -9.27
C ALA A 72 -11.30 -0.25 -8.24
N VAL A 73 -10.30 -1.04 -8.65
CA VAL A 73 -9.15 -1.38 -7.81
C VAL A 73 -7.93 -0.65 -8.34
N LEU A 74 -7.27 0.13 -7.47
CA LEU A 74 -6.01 0.78 -7.78
C LEU A 74 -4.85 -0.02 -7.16
N SER A 75 -3.91 -0.45 -8.01
CA SER A 75 -2.67 -1.11 -7.58
C SER A 75 -1.46 -0.24 -7.89
N ARG A 76 -0.40 -0.37 -7.09
CA ARG A 76 0.87 0.32 -7.32
C ARG A 76 1.62 -0.18 -8.56
N GLY A 77 1.33 -1.40 -9.02
CA GLY A 77 2.07 -2.02 -10.14
C GLY A 77 3.55 -2.25 -9.80
N TYR A 78 3.85 -2.76 -8.60
CA TYR A 78 5.22 -2.98 -8.14
C TYR A 78 5.99 -3.89 -9.11
N LYS A 79 7.23 -3.50 -9.46
CA LYS A 79 8.12 -4.16 -10.44
C LYS A 79 7.72 -4.10 -11.93
N ARG A 80 6.69 -3.32 -12.32
CA ARG A 80 6.44 -3.06 -13.75
C ARG A 80 7.59 -2.25 -14.35
N LYS A 81 7.90 -2.44 -15.64
CA LYS A 81 8.91 -1.61 -16.35
C LYS A 81 8.33 -0.32 -16.92
N SER A 82 7.02 -0.28 -17.12
CA SER A 82 6.31 0.92 -17.56
C SER A 82 6.24 1.98 -16.45
N SER A 83 6.06 3.25 -16.84
CA SER A 83 5.86 4.38 -15.91
C SER A 83 4.46 5.00 -16.10
N GLY A 84 4.06 5.94 -15.25
CA GLY A 84 2.77 6.65 -15.37
C GLY A 84 1.52 5.84 -15.03
N PHE A 85 0.35 6.47 -15.20
CA PHE A 85 -0.95 5.81 -14.99
C PHE A 85 -1.24 4.83 -16.13
N ILE A 86 -1.71 3.63 -15.79
CA ILE A 86 -2.13 2.62 -16.76
C ILE A 86 -3.47 2.06 -16.31
N LEU A 87 -4.46 2.13 -17.19
CA LEU A 87 -5.69 1.38 -17.02
C LEU A 87 -5.39 -0.09 -17.34
N ALA A 88 -5.50 -0.95 -16.32
CA ALA A 88 -5.36 -2.39 -16.50
C ALA A 88 -6.54 -2.90 -17.34
N ASP A 89 -6.21 -3.65 -18.38
CA ASP A 89 -7.17 -4.25 -19.33
C ASP A 89 -6.68 -5.67 -19.63
N GLU A 90 -7.58 -6.57 -20.02
CA GLU A 90 -7.28 -7.99 -20.28
C GLU A 90 -6.23 -8.17 -21.38
N THR A 91 -6.09 -7.19 -22.26
CA THR A 91 -5.13 -7.17 -23.38
C THR A 91 -3.79 -6.49 -23.06
N LYS A 92 -3.67 -5.83 -21.91
CA LYS A 92 -2.49 -5.02 -21.53
C LYS A 92 -1.68 -5.70 -20.45
N THR A 93 -0.89 -6.70 -20.83
CA THR A 93 0.16 -7.26 -19.98
C THR A 93 1.36 -6.32 -19.98
N VAL A 94 1.52 -5.55 -18.90
CA VAL A 94 2.67 -4.67 -18.70
C VAL A 94 3.91 -5.50 -18.38
N ASN A 95 4.71 -5.80 -19.42
CA ASN A 95 6.04 -6.42 -19.33
C ASN A 95 7.13 -5.48 -18.76
#